data_AF-A0A2U8IAY5-F1
#
_entry.id   AF-A0A2U8IAY5-F1
#
_cell.length_a   1.000
_cell.length_b   1.000
_cell.length_c   1.000
_cell.angle_alpha   90.00
_cell.angle_beta   90.00
_cell.angle_gamma   90.00
#
_symmetry.space_group_name_H-M   'P 1'
#
loop_
_entity.id
_entity.type
_entity.pdbx_description
1 polymer ?
#
loop_
_entity_poly.entity_id
_entity_poly.type
_entity_poly.pdbx_seq_one_letter_code
_entity_poly.pdbx_strand_id
1 'polypeptide(L)'
;MSYFVRMRTVGGEKVIWGKELSQAVADSGMKIGDMITLRCLGQHPVTLKVPVKDEQGTLLRWEKREAHRNQWEIKSAIDPRLLVSDRRHVFPPASLLAYDRVAFEQIQQSVLSQTGITLSLPASESPLLWLQPDGKGTQKIGNPETVSLPTPNQAAGTPVMSACLPEGQLSLQLVQGNGDYLQGIVRHKGEYQHVLGQLCTRENGSRYLALNVVEADGLRPIGHGNAVNQVRGAIVAYDTFVFRLQGEGNKVVAKLDQPEKMTQVWHKKLGFTQHYTPVTTSPAPDATVMAANTPKMDPGHAPRPGM
;
A
#
# COMPACT_ATOMS: atom_id res chain seq x y z
N MET A 1 -39.04 5.94 -0.56
CA MET A 1 -38.89 6.28 0.87
C MET A 1 -38.17 7.61 1.00
N SER A 2 -38.56 8.44 1.97
CA SER A 2 -37.88 9.69 2.31
C SER A 2 -36.77 9.37 3.32
N TYR A 3 -35.56 9.89 3.12
CA TYR A 3 -34.41 9.69 4.00
C TYR A 3 -34.14 10.99 4.79
N PHE A 4 -33.56 10.90 6.00
CA PHE A 4 -33.22 12.08 6.79
C PHE A 4 -31.81 12.00 7.35
N VAL A 5 -31.19 13.16 7.52
CA VAL A 5 -29.88 13.32 8.17
C VAL A 5 -30.06 14.26 9.35
N ARG A 6 -29.54 13.85 10.51
CA ARG A 6 -29.54 14.64 11.74
C ARG A 6 -28.12 15.12 12.01
N MET A 7 -27.93 16.42 12.10
CA MET A 7 -26.63 17.07 12.24
C MET A 7 -26.60 17.92 13.51
N ARG A 8 -25.52 17.81 14.29
CA ARG A 8 -25.24 18.73 15.40
C ARG A 8 -24.36 19.86 14.89
N THR A 9 -24.87 21.09 14.92
CA THR A 9 -24.15 22.30 14.50
C THR A 9 -23.86 23.21 15.69
N VAL A 10 -22.98 24.20 15.52
CA VAL A 10 -22.71 25.23 16.55
C VAL A 10 -23.98 26.00 16.97
N GLY A 11 -24.98 26.07 16.09
CA GLY A 11 -26.29 26.68 16.36
C GLY A 11 -27.38 25.70 16.81
N GLY A 12 -27.02 24.46 17.19
CA GLY A 12 -27.96 23.42 17.63
C GLY A 12 -28.14 22.26 16.66
N GLU A 13 -29.00 21.31 17.04
CA GLU A 13 -29.31 20.13 16.23
C GLU A 13 -30.28 20.48 15.09
N LYS A 14 -29.97 20.03 13.88
CA LYS A 14 -30.79 20.23 12.67
C LYS A 14 -31.10 18.89 12.03
N VAL A 15 -32.35 18.69 11.63
CA VAL A 15 -32.82 17.49 10.91
C VAL A 15 -33.25 17.91 9.51
N ILE A 16 -32.69 17.26 8.48
CA ILE A 16 -32.94 17.58 7.08
C ILE A 16 -33.47 16.32 6.37
N TRP A 17 -34.57 16.48 5.62
CA TRP A 17 -35.27 15.39 4.94
C TRP A 17 -35.12 15.50 3.42
N GLY A 18 -34.92 14.37 2.74
CA GLY A 18 -34.73 14.32 1.30
C GLY A 18 -34.70 12.89 0.74
N LYS A 19 -35.29 12.70 -0.44
CA LYS A 19 -35.35 11.37 -1.10
C LYS A 19 -34.00 10.93 -1.68
N GLU A 20 -33.13 11.87 -2.06
CA GLU A 20 -31.79 11.58 -2.59
C GLU A 20 -30.67 11.69 -1.55
N LEU A 21 -31.00 12.02 -0.30
CA LEU A 21 -30.00 12.05 0.77
C LEU A 21 -29.38 10.67 1.00
N SER A 22 -30.15 9.59 0.85
CA SER A 22 -29.59 8.23 0.97
C SER A 22 -28.52 7.94 -0.08
N GLN A 23 -28.73 8.40 -1.32
CA GLN A 23 -27.75 8.25 -2.39
C GLN A 23 -26.55 9.17 -2.16
N ALA A 24 -26.79 10.43 -1.76
CA ALA A 24 -25.71 11.36 -1.46
C ALA A 24 -24.84 10.91 -0.26
N VAL A 25 -25.44 10.27 0.76
CA VAL A 25 -24.69 9.61 1.86
C VAL A 25 -23.88 8.45 1.32
N ALA A 26 -24.49 7.55 0.53
CA ALA A 26 -23.81 6.40 -0.06
C ALA A 26 -22.63 6.81 -0.97
N ASP A 27 -22.85 7.79 -1.84
CA ASP A 27 -21.84 8.32 -2.77
C ASP A 27 -20.73 9.08 -2.04
N SER A 28 -21.04 9.74 -0.92
CA SER A 28 -20.04 10.44 -0.10
C SER A 28 -19.16 9.49 0.72
N GLY A 29 -19.61 8.26 0.96
CA GLY A 29 -18.92 7.29 1.83
C GLY A 29 -18.86 7.68 3.31
N MET A 30 -19.56 8.74 3.73
CA MET A 30 -19.56 9.25 5.10
C MET A 30 -20.45 8.41 6.02
N LYS A 31 -20.06 8.28 7.30
CA LYS A 31 -20.77 7.50 8.32
C LYS A 31 -21.32 8.40 9.43
N ILE A 32 -22.22 7.83 10.23
CA ILE A 32 -22.77 8.47 11.42
C ILE A 32 -21.62 8.78 12.39
N GLY A 33 -21.45 10.07 12.73
CA GLY A 33 -20.35 10.56 13.57
C GLY A 33 -19.34 11.44 12.83
N ASP A 34 -19.31 11.37 11.49
CA ASP A 34 -18.41 12.20 10.68
C ASP A 34 -18.90 13.66 10.60
N MET A 35 -17.94 14.59 10.54
CA MET A 35 -18.24 16.00 10.37
C MET A 35 -18.46 16.30 8.88
N ILE A 36 -19.70 16.63 8.52
CA ILE A 36 -20.11 16.84 7.13
C ILE A 36 -20.66 18.25 6.90
N THR A 37 -20.46 18.76 5.69
CA THR A 37 -21.19 19.89 5.12
C THR A 37 -22.19 19.34 4.12
N LEU A 38 -23.47 19.69 4.32
CA LEU A 38 -24.56 19.32 3.42
C LEU A 38 -24.95 20.54 2.56
N ARG A 39 -24.91 20.40 1.23
CA ARG A 39 -25.32 21.46 0.29
C ARG A 39 -26.42 20.97 -0.65
N CYS A 40 -27.45 21.78 -0.85
CA CYS A 40 -28.47 21.54 -1.88
C CYS A 40 -27.97 22.15 -3.21
N LEU A 41 -27.83 21.32 -4.26
CA LEU A 41 -27.27 21.70 -5.55
C LEU A 41 -28.31 22.21 -6.58
N GLY A 42 -29.61 22.19 -6.25
CA GLY A 42 -30.67 22.76 -7.09
C GLY A 42 -31.91 21.89 -7.23
N GLN A 43 -32.97 22.45 -7.84
CA GLN A 43 -34.31 21.88 -7.98
C GLN A 43 -34.62 21.48 -9.43
N HIS A 44 -35.06 20.24 -9.66
CA HIS A 44 -35.65 19.83 -10.94
C HIS A 44 -37.15 19.52 -10.74
N PRO A 45 -38.06 20.03 -11.59
CA PRO A 45 -39.49 19.71 -11.50
C PRO A 45 -39.74 18.25 -11.91
N VAL A 46 -40.51 17.52 -11.10
CA VAL A 46 -40.90 16.12 -11.34
C VAL A 46 -42.39 15.95 -11.09
N THR A 47 -43.13 15.40 -12.05
CA THR A 47 -44.55 15.07 -11.92
C THR A 47 -44.72 13.73 -11.19
N LEU A 48 -45.34 13.74 -10.01
CA LEU A 48 -45.63 12.57 -9.17
C LEU A 48 -47.11 12.19 -9.27
N LYS A 49 -47.44 10.90 -9.29
CA LYS A 49 -48.82 10.41 -9.09
C LYS A 49 -49.02 10.13 -7.60
N VAL A 50 -49.85 10.92 -6.93
CA VAL A 50 -50.18 10.78 -5.50
C VAL A 50 -51.56 10.12 -5.37
N PRO A 51 -51.72 9.08 -4.54
CA PRO A 51 -53.01 8.48 -4.27
C PRO A 51 -53.79 9.33 -3.27
N VAL A 52 -54.97 9.81 -3.65
CA VAL A 52 -55.93 10.48 -2.77
C VAL A 52 -56.78 9.38 -2.12
N LYS A 53 -56.78 9.36 -0.77
CA LYS A 53 -57.54 8.41 0.06
C LYS A 53 -58.64 9.16 0.83
N ASP A 54 -59.75 8.49 1.15
CA ASP A 54 -60.80 9.04 2.01
C ASP A 54 -60.42 9.01 3.50
N GLU A 55 -61.28 9.58 4.36
CA GLU A 55 -61.11 9.61 5.83
C GLU A 55 -61.08 8.21 6.49
N GLN A 56 -61.40 7.14 5.75
CA GLN A 56 -61.37 5.76 6.20
C GLN A 56 -60.16 4.99 5.62
N GLY A 57 -59.28 5.68 4.89
CA GLY A 57 -58.01 5.14 4.39
C GLY A 57 -58.12 4.36 3.08
N THR A 58 -59.28 4.36 2.42
CA THR A 58 -59.49 3.66 1.14
C THR A 58 -59.10 4.56 -0.04
N LEU A 59 -58.41 3.98 -1.02
CA LEU A 59 -57.78 4.71 -2.12
C LEU A 59 -58.80 5.11 -3.20
N LEU A 60 -59.15 6.40 -3.26
CA LEU A 60 -60.17 6.96 -4.14
C LEU A 60 -59.69 7.18 -5.58
N ARG A 61 -58.50 7.82 -5.78
CA ARG A 61 -57.90 7.99 -7.12
C ARG A 61 -56.42 8.37 -7.08
N TRP A 62 -55.72 8.21 -8.20
CA TRP A 62 -54.35 8.73 -8.38
C TRP A 62 -54.36 10.08 -9.09
N GLU A 63 -53.76 11.10 -8.49
CA GLU A 63 -53.69 12.46 -9.04
C GLU A 63 -52.24 12.87 -9.35
N LYS A 64 -52.00 13.50 -10.50
CA LYS A 64 -50.67 13.99 -10.89
C LYS A 64 -50.40 15.35 -10.24
N ARG A 65 -49.40 15.44 -9.35
CA ARG A 65 -48.88 16.70 -8.79
C ARG A 65 -47.44 16.93 -9.23
N GLU A 66 -47.12 18.15 -9.61
CA GLU A 66 -45.74 18.59 -9.84
C GLU A 66 -45.05 18.86 -8.49
N ALA A 67 -43.84 18.32 -8.32
CA ALA A 67 -43.02 18.47 -7.12
C ALA A 67 -41.57 18.77 -7.49
N HIS A 68 -40.87 19.57 -6.69
CA HIS A 68 -39.47 19.92 -6.92
C HIS A 68 -38.53 18.89 -6.25
N ARG A 69 -37.65 18.25 -7.03
CA ARG A 69 -36.62 17.30 -6.56
C ARG A 69 -35.33 18.05 -6.26
N ASN A 70 -34.93 18.06 -5.00
CA ASN A 70 -33.66 18.64 -4.53
C ASN A 70 -32.52 17.63 -4.73
N GLN A 71 -31.49 18.02 -5.48
CA GLN A 71 -30.21 17.29 -5.52
C GLN A 71 -29.36 17.68 -4.30
N TRP A 72 -28.82 16.69 -3.61
CA TRP A 72 -28.04 16.88 -2.38
C TRP A 72 -26.60 16.44 -2.59
N GLU A 73 -25.67 17.23 -2.06
CA GLU A 73 -24.24 16.93 -2.02
C GLU A 73 -23.77 16.91 -0.57
N ILE A 74 -23.11 15.82 -0.18
CA ILE A 74 -22.47 15.68 1.14
C ILE A 74 -20.97 15.71 0.93
N LYS A 75 -20.30 16.63 1.62
CA LYS A 75 -18.83 16.76 1.65
C LYS A 75 -18.35 16.75 3.08
N SER A 76 -17.07 16.47 3.32
CA SER A 76 -16.49 16.68 4.64
C SER A 76 -16.57 18.17 5.02
N ALA A 77 -16.93 18.46 6.27
CA ALA A 77 -16.90 19.84 6.79
C ALA A 77 -15.49 20.30 7.18
N ILE A 78 -14.51 19.39 7.10
CA ILE A 78 -13.12 19.69 7.31
C ILE A 78 -12.56 20.18 5.98
N ASP A 79 -12.17 21.46 5.88
CA ASP A 79 -11.46 21.97 4.71
C ASP A 79 -10.15 21.17 4.56
N PRO A 80 -9.96 20.42 3.47
CA PRO A 80 -8.73 19.66 3.24
C PRO A 80 -7.47 20.55 3.22
N ARG A 81 -7.63 21.88 3.07
CA ARG A 81 -6.55 22.87 3.10
C ARG A 81 -6.26 23.43 4.49
N LEU A 82 -7.17 23.28 5.44
CA LEU A 82 -6.97 23.62 6.86
C LEU A 82 -6.52 22.40 7.69
N LEU A 83 -6.56 21.21 7.10
CA LEU A 83 -5.70 20.10 7.49
C LEU A 83 -4.26 20.50 7.16
N VAL A 84 -3.59 20.98 8.20
CA VAL A 84 -2.16 21.28 8.26
C VAL A 84 -1.37 20.42 7.28
N SER A 85 -0.51 21.07 6.51
CA SER A 85 0.53 20.49 5.66
C SER A 85 1.46 19.54 6.43
N ASP A 86 0.99 18.36 6.80
CA ASP A 86 1.83 17.23 7.15
C ASP A 86 1.51 16.08 6.19
N ARG A 87 2.24 16.10 5.07
CA ARG A 87 2.01 15.29 3.87
C ARG A 87 2.50 13.85 4.03
N ARG A 88 2.35 13.25 5.22
CA ARG A 88 2.88 11.91 5.51
C ARG A 88 1.83 11.05 6.22
N HIS A 89 1.15 10.23 5.41
CA HIS A 89 0.59 8.93 5.81
C HIS A 89 -0.69 8.91 6.65
N VAL A 90 -1.83 9.28 6.06
CA VAL A 90 -3.13 8.73 6.48
C VAL A 90 -3.83 8.13 5.27
N PHE A 91 -3.47 6.89 4.94
CA PHE A 91 -4.20 6.10 3.96
C PHE A 91 -5.55 5.69 4.55
N PRO A 92 -6.69 6.01 3.91
CA PRO A 92 -8.01 5.55 4.38
C PRO A 92 -8.08 4.01 4.30
N PRO A 93 -8.86 3.34 5.17
CA PRO A 93 -8.95 1.87 5.19
C PRO A 93 -9.27 1.22 3.84
N ALA A 94 -10.06 1.89 2.99
CA ALA A 94 -10.40 1.40 1.65
C ALA A 94 -9.22 1.39 0.65
N SER A 95 -8.14 2.11 0.95
CA SER A 95 -6.92 2.12 0.13
C SER A 95 -5.87 1.11 0.60
N LEU A 96 -6.14 0.41 1.71
CA LEU A 96 -5.22 -0.59 2.22
C LEU A 96 -5.20 -1.82 1.31
N LEU A 97 -4.00 -2.37 1.16
CA LEU A 97 -3.74 -3.62 0.48
C LEU A 97 -3.78 -4.75 1.52
N ALA A 98 -4.10 -5.96 1.08
CA ALA A 98 -4.03 -7.15 1.92
C ALA A 98 -3.18 -8.24 1.26
N TYR A 99 -2.58 -9.08 2.10
CA TYR A 99 -1.95 -10.31 1.71
C TYR A 99 -2.56 -11.47 2.51
N ASP A 100 -2.80 -12.60 1.85
CA ASP A 100 -3.38 -13.78 2.47
C ASP A 100 -2.38 -14.45 3.42
N ARG A 101 -2.74 -14.59 4.70
CA ARG A 101 -1.84 -15.15 5.72
C ARG A 101 -1.62 -16.64 5.52
N VAL A 102 -2.62 -17.40 5.07
CA VAL A 102 -2.47 -18.85 4.84
C VAL A 102 -1.45 -19.11 3.73
N ALA A 103 -1.54 -18.37 2.63
CA ALA A 103 -0.56 -18.42 1.54
C ALA A 103 0.84 -17.99 2.02
N PHE A 104 0.92 -16.95 2.85
CA PHE A 104 2.18 -16.54 3.47
C PHE A 104 2.81 -17.70 4.25
N GLU A 105 2.06 -18.31 5.17
CA GLU A 105 2.54 -19.36 6.05
C GLU A 105 2.98 -20.59 5.27
N GLN A 106 2.23 -21.00 4.25
CA GLN A 106 2.59 -22.14 3.39
C GLN A 106 3.93 -21.92 2.68
N ILE A 107 4.13 -20.75 2.07
CA ILE A 107 5.40 -20.43 1.40
C ILE A 107 6.52 -20.33 2.44
N GLN A 108 6.24 -19.78 3.62
CA GLN A 108 7.23 -19.58 4.67
C GLN A 108 7.76 -20.90 5.24
N GLN A 109 6.92 -21.94 5.35
CA GLN A 109 7.36 -23.28 5.73
C GLN A 109 8.40 -23.85 4.74
N SER A 110 8.21 -23.59 3.44
CA SER A 110 9.19 -23.96 2.41
C SER A 110 10.51 -23.21 2.58
N VAL A 111 10.47 -21.92 2.96
CA VAL A 111 11.69 -21.14 3.23
C VAL A 111 12.47 -21.71 4.41
N LEU A 112 11.78 -22.07 5.50
CA LEU A 112 12.43 -22.65 6.68
C LEU A 112 13.08 -24.01 6.38
N SER A 113 12.39 -24.87 5.61
CA SER A 113 12.95 -26.17 5.23
C SER A 113 14.16 -26.05 4.31
N GLN A 114 14.15 -25.10 3.36
CA GLN A 114 15.28 -24.85 2.47
C GLN A 114 16.50 -24.25 3.18
N THR A 115 16.28 -23.39 4.18
CA THR A 115 17.35 -22.69 4.91
C THR A 115 17.86 -23.44 6.13
N GLY A 116 17.11 -24.41 6.64
CA GLY A 116 17.42 -25.14 7.88
C GLY A 116 17.24 -24.29 9.16
N ILE A 117 16.66 -23.09 9.06
CA ILE A 117 16.43 -22.21 10.20
C ILE A 117 15.16 -22.63 10.91
N THR A 118 15.25 -22.76 12.24
CA THR A 118 14.09 -23.02 13.10
C THR A 118 13.52 -21.71 13.61
N LEU A 119 12.33 -21.35 13.15
CA LEU A 119 11.60 -20.16 13.56
C LEU A 119 10.10 -20.44 13.59
N SER A 120 9.41 -20.05 14.65
CA SER A 120 7.97 -20.25 14.77
C SER A 120 7.19 -19.12 14.10
N LEU A 121 6.16 -19.48 13.34
CA LEU A 121 5.23 -18.52 12.76
C LEU A 121 4.39 -17.85 13.86
N PRO A 122 4.21 -16.51 13.84
CA PRO A 122 3.39 -15.81 14.82
C PRO A 122 1.91 -16.20 14.65
N ALA A 123 1.28 -16.70 15.71
CA ALA A 123 -0.15 -16.97 15.75
C ALA A 123 -0.95 -15.66 15.60
N SER A 124 -2.01 -15.68 14.79
CA SER A 124 -2.87 -14.51 14.57
C SER A 124 -4.32 -14.95 14.36
N GLU A 125 -5.26 -14.18 14.88
CA GLU A 125 -6.69 -14.35 14.66
C GLU A 125 -7.14 -13.75 13.31
N SER A 126 -6.30 -12.93 12.66
CA SER A 126 -6.62 -12.29 11.39
C SER A 126 -6.11 -13.10 10.20
N PRO A 127 -6.96 -13.45 9.22
CA PRO A 127 -6.52 -14.18 8.03
C PRO A 127 -5.76 -13.30 7.03
N LEU A 128 -5.69 -11.99 7.26
CA LEU A 128 -5.12 -11.02 6.32
C LEU A 128 -4.02 -10.18 6.98
N LEU A 129 -2.96 -9.94 6.23
CA LEU A 129 -1.88 -9.03 6.57
C LEU A 129 -2.10 -7.70 5.81
N TRP A 130 -2.22 -6.59 6.53
CA TRP A 130 -2.59 -5.30 5.94
C TRP A 130 -1.38 -4.40 5.67
N LEU A 131 -1.37 -3.80 4.49
CA LEU A 131 -0.33 -2.88 4.04
C LEU A 131 -0.95 -1.58 3.52
N GLN A 132 -0.18 -0.52 3.64
CA GLN A 132 -0.42 0.74 2.98
C GLN A 132 0.01 0.66 1.49
N PRO A 133 -0.51 1.53 0.60
CA PRO A 133 -0.08 1.59 -0.80
C PRO A 133 1.43 1.77 -1.04
N ASP A 134 2.15 2.32 -0.06
CA ASP A 134 3.62 2.44 -0.09
C ASP A 134 4.36 1.20 0.46
N GLY A 135 3.62 0.10 0.68
CA GLY A 135 4.14 -1.19 1.12
C GLY A 135 4.51 -1.27 2.60
N LYS A 136 4.25 -0.22 3.38
CA LYS A 136 4.42 -0.29 4.83
C LYS A 136 3.28 -1.08 5.46
N GLY A 137 3.64 -2.03 6.31
CA GLY A 137 2.73 -2.73 7.19
C GLY A 137 1.96 -1.79 8.11
N THR A 138 0.74 -2.20 8.47
CA THR A 138 -0.13 -1.47 9.37
C THR A 138 -0.95 -2.43 10.23
N GLN A 139 -1.23 -2.03 11.47
CA GLN A 139 -2.21 -2.71 12.35
C GLN A 139 -3.65 -2.26 12.04
N LYS A 140 -3.83 -1.18 11.26
CA LYS A 140 -5.16 -0.77 10.79
C LYS A 140 -5.73 -1.84 9.86
N ILE A 141 -6.95 -2.26 10.14
CA ILE A 141 -7.68 -3.26 9.37
C ILE A 141 -8.50 -2.56 8.27
N GLY A 142 -8.39 -3.06 7.04
CA GLY A 142 -9.23 -2.65 5.91
C GLY A 142 -10.58 -3.39 5.90
N ASN A 143 -11.25 -3.44 4.74
CA ASN A 143 -12.45 -4.25 4.59
C ASN A 143 -12.12 -5.59 3.90
N PRO A 144 -12.20 -6.73 4.61
CA PRO A 144 -11.91 -8.04 4.04
C PRO A 144 -12.81 -8.43 2.86
N GLU A 145 -14.03 -7.92 2.78
CA GLU A 145 -15.00 -8.29 1.73
C GLU A 145 -14.73 -7.60 0.40
N THR A 146 -14.05 -6.44 0.42
CA THR A 146 -13.83 -5.62 -0.78
C THR A 146 -12.37 -5.55 -1.20
N VAL A 147 -11.44 -6.02 -0.35
CA VAL A 147 -10.02 -5.98 -0.66
C VAL A 147 -9.69 -7.00 -1.75
N SER A 148 -8.92 -6.58 -2.74
CA SER A 148 -8.41 -7.49 -3.77
C SER A 148 -7.12 -8.14 -3.29
N LEU A 149 -7.09 -9.48 -3.25
CA LEU A 149 -5.90 -10.23 -2.88
C LEU A 149 -4.94 -10.39 -4.06
N PRO A 150 -3.62 -10.54 -3.80
CA PRO A 150 -2.64 -10.76 -4.85
C PRO A 150 -2.90 -12.07 -5.60
N THR A 151 -2.76 -12.05 -6.92
CA THR A 151 -2.92 -13.24 -7.76
C THR A 151 -1.91 -14.33 -7.36
N PRO A 152 -2.34 -15.60 -7.21
CA PRO A 152 -1.44 -16.72 -6.95
C PRO A 152 -0.33 -16.81 -8.00
N ASN A 153 0.91 -16.98 -7.53
CA ASN A 153 2.10 -17.10 -8.38
C ASN A 153 2.60 -18.55 -8.36
N GLN A 154 2.66 -19.20 -9.53
CA GLN A 154 3.19 -20.58 -9.64
C GLN A 154 4.66 -20.70 -9.23
N ALA A 155 5.41 -19.60 -9.31
CA ALA A 155 6.81 -19.53 -8.87
C ALA A 155 6.95 -19.10 -7.41
N ALA A 156 5.86 -19.02 -6.64
CA ALA A 156 5.92 -18.71 -5.22
C ALA A 156 6.80 -19.74 -4.46
N GLY A 157 7.63 -19.26 -3.54
CA GLY A 157 8.64 -20.06 -2.85
C GLY A 157 9.98 -20.21 -3.58
N THR A 158 10.09 -19.75 -4.82
CA THR A 158 11.38 -19.73 -5.55
C THR A 158 12.32 -18.68 -4.96
N PRO A 159 13.58 -19.03 -4.62
CA PRO A 159 14.60 -18.07 -4.19
C PRO A 159 14.78 -16.91 -5.17
N VAL A 160 14.87 -15.70 -4.63
CA VAL A 160 15.09 -14.46 -5.40
C VAL A 160 16.40 -13.81 -5.01
N MET A 161 16.67 -13.72 -3.71
CA MET A 161 17.91 -13.13 -3.21
C MET A 161 18.24 -13.61 -1.82
N SER A 162 19.54 -13.66 -1.56
CA SER A 162 20.12 -14.05 -0.28
C SER A 162 21.21 -13.07 0.15
N ALA A 163 21.44 -12.96 1.45
CA ALA A 163 22.57 -12.22 2.00
C ALA A 163 23.18 -13.01 3.15
N CYS A 164 24.51 -13.02 3.24
CA CYS A 164 25.24 -13.62 4.36
C CYS A 164 26.03 -12.54 5.12
N LEU A 165 26.19 -12.74 6.42
CA LEU A 165 27.14 -12.00 7.23
C LEU A 165 28.58 -12.38 6.83
N PRO A 166 29.61 -11.58 7.18
CA PRO A 166 31.00 -11.87 6.84
C PRO A 166 31.49 -13.27 7.25
N GLU A 167 30.95 -13.82 8.34
CA GLU A 167 31.19 -15.17 8.85
C GLU A 167 30.54 -16.29 8.01
N GLY A 168 29.84 -15.96 6.93
CA GLY A 168 29.14 -16.92 6.07
C GLY A 168 27.74 -17.32 6.56
N GLN A 169 27.33 -16.85 7.74
CA GLN A 169 25.99 -17.11 8.27
C GLN A 169 24.93 -16.35 7.45
N LEU A 170 23.84 -17.03 7.08
CA LEU A 170 22.69 -16.42 6.41
C LEU A 170 22.12 -15.25 7.25
N SER A 171 21.89 -14.11 6.62
CA SER A 171 21.26 -12.94 7.24
C SER A 171 19.92 -12.59 6.61
N LEU A 172 19.69 -12.99 5.36
CA LEU A 172 18.44 -12.75 4.65
C LEU A 172 18.27 -13.81 3.58
N GLN A 173 17.06 -14.35 3.46
CA GLN A 173 16.62 -15.14 2.31
C GLN A 173 15.23 -14.67 1.94
N LEU A 174 15.06 -14.18 0.72
CA LEU A 174 13.77 -13.81 0.16
C LEU A 174 13.45 -14.69 -1.04
N VAL A 175 12.19 -15.12 -1.09
CA VAL A 175 11.59 -15.91 -2.15
C VAL A 175 10.43 -15.14 -2.77
N GLN A 176 9.99 -15.55 -3.96
CA GLN A 176 8.80 -14.99 -4.59
C GLN A 176 7.55 -15.30 -3.75
N GLY A 177 6.72 -14.28 -3.53
CA GLY A 177 5.36 -14.43 -3.03
C GLY A 177 4.33 -14.37 -4.17
N ASN A 178 3.06 -14.27 -3.78
CA ASN A 178 1.97 -14.00 -4.71
C ASN A 178 2.00 -12.54 -5.19
N GLY A 179 1.58 -12.28 -6.42
CA GLY A 179 1.62 -10.94 -7.02
C GLY A 179 3.01 -10.29 -7.02
N ASP A 180 3.09 -9.04 -6.56
CA ASP A 180 4.32 -8.24 -6.51
C ASP A 180 4.99 -8.26 -5.12
N TYR A 181 4.87 -9.39 -4.42
CA TYR A 181 5.41 -9.56 -3.07
C TYR A 181 6.61 -10.51 -3.06
N LEU A 182 7.51 -10.28 -2.11
CA LEU A 182 8.56 -11.21 -1.71
C LEU A 182 8.33 -11.57 -0.24
N GLN A 183 8.73 -12.76 0.18
CA GLN A 183 8.66 -13.15 1.58
C GLN A 183 9.86 -14.01 1.96
N GLY A 184 10.06 -14.21 3.26
CA GLY A 184 11.11 -15.08 3.74
C GLY A 184 11.56 -14.71 5.14
N ILE A 185 12.87 -14.69 5.35
CA ILE A 185 13.47 -14.44 6.66
C ILE A 185 14.55 -13.37 6.56
N VAL A 186 14.69 -12.60 7.64
CA VAL A 186 15.80 -11.67 7.84
C VAL A 186 16.28 -11.76 9.27
N ARG A 187 17.58 -11.63 9.49
CA ARG A 187 18.15 -11.37 10.79
C ARG A 187 18.02 -9.88 11.07
N HIS A 188 17.15 -9.49 12.01
CA HIS A 188 16.94 -8.11 12.42
C HIS A 188 17.23 -7.97 13.91
N LYS A 189 18.13 -7.04 14.28
CA LYS A 189 18.56 -6.83 15.68
C LYS A 189 19.08 -8.11 16.38
N GLY A 190 19.74 -8.99 15.61
CA GLY A 190 20.39 -10.19 16.14
C GLY A 190 19.56 -11.48 16.05
N GLU A 191 18.26 -11.40 15.75
CA GLU A 191 17.34 -12.55 15.69
C GLU A 191 16.72 -12.72 14.30
N TYR A 192 16.40 -13.96 13.91
CA TYR A 192 15.65 -14.19 12.67
C TYR A 192 14.17 -13.86 12.86
N GLN A 193 13.62 -13.14 11.89
CA GLN A 193 12.22 -12.75 11.85
C GLN A 193 11.63 -13.07 10.47
N HIS A 194 10.36 -13.48 10.49
CA HIS A 194 9.57 -13.66 9.29
C HIS A 194 9.26 -12.31 8.66
N VAL A 195 9.44 -12.19 7.35
CA VAL A 195 9.22 -10.94 6.63
C VAL A 195 8.33 -11.09 5.41
N LEU A 196 7.51 -10.07 5.20
CA LEU A 196 6.77 -9.83 3.97
C LEU A 196 7.21 -8.49 3.37
N GLY A 197 7.63 -8.54 2.12
CA GLY A 197 8.04 -7.38 1.34
C GLY A 197 7.10 -7.12 0.17
N GLN A 198 6.82 -5.84 -0.11
CA GLN A 198 6.05 -5.42 -1.26
C GLN A 198 6.93 -4.61 -2.22
N LEU A 199 6.92 -4.97 -3.51
CA LEU A 199 7.55 -4.16 -4.54
C LEU A 199 6.68 -2.94 -4.83
N CYS A 200 7.25 -1.76 -4.61
CA CYS A 200 6.57 -0.49 -4.74
C CYS A 200 7.29 0.40 -5.77
N THR A 201 6.53 1.32 -6.36
CA THR A 201 7.05 2.33 -7.28
C THR A 201 6.84 3.70 -6.67
N ARG A 202 7.89 4.51 -6.58
CA ARG A 202 7.82 5.90 -6.14
C ARG A 202 7.24 6.77 -7.25
N GLU A 203 6.82 7.98 -6.90
CA GLU A 203 6.33 8.97 -7.86
C GLU A 203 7.33 9.28 -8.99
N ASN A 204 8.64 9.23 -8.70
CA ASN A 204 9.70 9.42 -9.68
C ASN A 204 9.98 8.18 -10.56
N GLY A 205 9.16 7.14 -10.48
CA GLY A 205 9.30 5.88 -11.23
C GLY A 205 10.33 4.90 -10.67
N SER A 206 11.11 5.29 -9.66
CA SER A 206 12.07 4.37 -9.04
C SER A 206 11.36 3.30 -8.21
N ARG A 207 11.90 2.08 -8.28
CA ARG A 207 11.36 0.91 -7.58
C ARG A 207 12.12 0.64 -6.29
N TYR A 208 11.41 0.15 -5.29
CA TYR A 208 11.96 -0.29 -4.02
C TYR A 208 11.13 -1.43 -3.45
N LEU A 209 11.73 -2.24 -2.59
CA LEU A 209 11.00 -3.23 -1.78
C LEU A 209 10.78 -2.63 -0.40
N ALA A 210 9.53 -2.39 0.00
CA ALA A 210 9.20 -2.11 1.39
C ALA A 210 9.24 -3.45 2.17
N LEU A 211 9.92 -3.51 3.31
CA LEU A 211 10.08 -4.74 4.08
C LEU A 211 9.45 -4.61 5.46
N ASN A 212 8.64 -5.60 5.83
CA ASN A 212 7.89 -5.63 7.07
C ASN A 212 8.13 -6.96 7.79
N VAL A 213 8.22 -6.90 9.11
CA VAL A 213 8.17 -8.08 9.97
C VAL A 213 6.72 -8.50 10.13
N VAL A 214 6.49 -9.81 10.09
CA VAL A 214 5.20 -10.42 10.41
C VAL A 214 5.13 -10.64 11.92
N GLU A 215 4.12 -10.06 12.54
CA GLU A 215 3.82 -10.17 13.98
C GLU A 215 2.41 -10.76 14.16
N ALA A 216 2.03 -11.07 15.40
CA ALA A 216 0.71 -11.62 15.71
C ALA A 216 -0.44 -10.66 15.37
N ASP A 217 -0.19 -9.35 15.54
CA ASP A 217 -1.16 -8.26 15.37
C ASP A 217 -1.10 -7.57 14.00
N GLY A 218 -0.21 -8.03 13.10
CA GLY A 218 -0.13 -7.52 11.74
C GLY A 218 1.30 -7.43 11.21
N LEU A 219 1.57 -6.34 10.49
CA LEU A 219 2.85 -6.09 9.86
C LEU A 219 3.51 -4.85 10.43
N ARG A 220 4.77 -4.98 10.84
CA ARG A 220 5.58 -3.86 11.31
C ARG A 220 6.67 -3.50 10.30
N PRO A 221 6.69 -2.27 9.76
CA PRO A 221 7.74 -1.83 8.84
C PRO A 221 9.11 -1.88 9.51
N ILE A 222 10.07 -2.54 8.84
CA ILE A 222 11.46 -2.59 9.30
C ILE A 222 12.44 -1.96 8.34
N GLY A 223 12.04 -1.61 7.11
CA GLY A 223 12.98 -0.99 6.20
C GLY A 223 12.55 -1.01 4.76
N HIS A 224 13.51 -0.74 3.89
CA HIS A 224 13.33 -0.87 2.46
C HIS A 224 14.63 -1.30 1.80
N GLY A 225 14.53 -1.99 0.66
CA GLY A 225 15.68 -2.28 -0.17
C GLY A 225 15.55 -1.71 -1.58
N ASN A 226 16.69 -1.54 -2.24
CA ASN A 226 16.77 -1.03 -3.61
C ASN A 226 17.79 -1.82 -4.40
N ALA A 227 17.52 -2.03 -5.69
CA ALA A 227 18.49 -2.51 -6.64
C ALA A 227 19.67 -1.54 -6.77
N VAL A 228 20.88 -2.08 -6.87
CA VAL A 228 22.08 -1.32 -7.17
C VAL A 228 22.25 -1.29 -8.68
N ASN A 229 22.16 -0.09 -9.25
CA ASN A 229 22.32 0.14 -10.69
C ASN A 229 23.62 0.85 -11.04
N GLN A 230 24.32 1.43 -10.04
CA GLN A 230 25.57 2.15 -10.22
C GLN A 230 26.46 1.97 -8.99
N VAL A 231 27.76 1.75 -9.21
CA VAL A 231 28.79 1.73 -8.17
C VAL A 231 29.94 2.61 -8.65
N ARG A 232 30.45 3.49 -7.79
CA ARG A 232 31.53 4.39 -8.18
C ARG A 232 32.80 3.58 -8.44
N GLY A 233 33.33 3.68 -9.66
CA GLY A 233 34.57 3.01 -10.03
C GLY A 233 34.45 1.50 -10.27
N ALA A 234 33.23 0.95 -10.36
CA ALA A 234 33.03 -0.47 -10.65
C ALA A 234 31.88 -0.70 -11.65
N ILE A 235 32.01 -1.76 -12.44
CA ILE A 235 30.93 -2.27 -13.29
C ILE A 235 29.93 -3.03 -12.41
N VAL A 236 28.65 -2.79 -12.62
CA VAL A 236 27.58 -3.42 -11.85
C VAL A 236 27.04 -4.61 -12.62
N ALA A 237 26.99 -5.77 -11.97
CA ALA A 237 26.42 -6.98 -12.58
C ALA A 237 24.88 -6.95 -12.68
N TYR A 238 24.25 -5.97 -12.04
CA TYR A 238 22.80 -5.85 -11.86
C TYR A 238 22.19 -7.04 -11.11
N ASP A 239 22.90 -7.52 -10.08
CA ASP A 239 22.53 -8.66 -9.24
C ASP A 239 22.45 -8.29 -7.75
N THR A 240 22.68 -7.02 -7.40
CA THR A 240 22.90 -6.61 -6.02
C THR A 240 21.75 -5.76 -5.52
N PHE A 241 21.26 -6.07 -4.33
CA PHE A 241 20.18 -5.36 -3.65
C PHE A 241 20.65 -4.90 -2.28
N VAL A 242 20.33 -3.66 -1.89
CA VAL A 242 20.78 -3.10 -0.61
C VAL A 242 19.59 -2.71 0.22
N PHE A 243 19.48 -3.33 1.40
CA PHE A 243 18.47 -3.05 2.40
C PHE A 243 18.99 -2.08 3.45
N ARG A 244 18.14 -1.10 3.78
CA ARG A 244 18.30 -0.22 4.94
C ARG A 244 17.24 -0.62 5.96
N LEU A 245 17.67 -1.30 7.03
CA LEU A 245 16.80 -1.75 8.12
C LEU A 245 16.83 -0.73 9.27
N GLN A 246 15.68 -0.48 9.87
CA GLN A 246 15.49 0.47 10.95
C GLN A 246 16.14 -0.06 12.23
N GLY A 247 16.90 0.80 12.89
CA GLY A 247 17.63 0.43 14.11
C GLY A 247 18.88 -0.41 13.86
N GLU A 248 19.30 -0.59 12.60
CA GLU A 248 20.58 -1.21 12.26
C GLU A 248 21.57 -0.15 11.76
N GLY A 249 22.81 -0.22 12.23
CA GLY A 249 23.89 0.66 11.77
C GLY A 249 24.44 0.27 10.40
N ASN A 250 24.37 -1.01 10.05
CA ASN A 250 24.88 -1.57 8.80
C ASN A 250 23.75 -1.87 7.82
N LYS A 251 24.08 -1.82 6.53
CA LYS A 251 23.16 -2.21 5.45
C LYS A 251 23.29 -3.71 5.18
N VAL A 252 22.18 -4.37 4.88
CA VAL A 252 22.21 -5.75 4.38
C VAL A 252 22.37 -5.71 2.87
N VAL A 253 23.44 -6.32 2.36
CA VAL A 253 23.73 -6.41 0.92
C VAL A 253 23.38 -7.82 0.46
N ALA A 254 22.31 -7.94 -0.31
CA ALA A 254 21.83 -9.19 -0.87
C ALA A 254 22.27 -9.34 -2.33
N LYS A 255 22.51 -10.58 -2.74
CA LYS A 255 22.74 -11.00 -4.12
C LYS A 255 21.52 -11.74 -4.64
N LEU A 256 21.20 -11.56 -5.91
CA LEU A 256 20.17 -12.34 -6.57
C LEU A 256 20.59 -13.81 -6.63
N ASP A 257 19.63 -14.70 -6.39
CA ASP A 257 19.82 -16.14 -6.51
C ASP A 257 19.58 -16.54 -7.97
N GLN A 258 20.58 -17.14 -8.62
CA GLN A 258 20.53 -17.58 -10.03
C GLN A 258 20.00 -16.50 -11.00
N PRO A 259 20.60 -15.29 -11.03
CA PRO A 259 20.12 -14.16 -11.83
C PRO A 259 20.05 -14.46 -13.33
N GLU A 260 20.85 -15.40 -13.84
CA GLU A 260 20.84 -15.87 -15.22
C GLU A 260 19.55 -16.59 -15.62
N LYS A 261 18.81 -17.16 -14.66
CA LYS A 261 17.52 -17.81 -14.90
C LYS A 261 16.33 -16.88 -14.71
N MET A 262 16.57 -15.67 -14.19
CA MET A 262 15.51 -14.71 -13.91
C MET A 262 15.02 -14.04 -15.20
N THR A 263 13.71 -13.97 -15.39
CA THR A 263 13.15 -13.30 -16.56
C THR A 263 13.41 -11.79 -16.52
N GLN A 264 13.57 -11.17 -17.70
CA GLN A 264 13.80 -9.73 -17.80
C GLN A 264 12.69 -8.89 -17.16
N VAL A 265 11.45 -9.37 -17.24
CA VAL A 265 10.29 -8.71 -16.62
C VAL A 265 10.45 -8.68 -15.10
N TRP A 266 10.81 -9.80 -14.48
CA TRP A 266 11.04 -9.86 -13.04
C TRP A 266 12.25 -9.06 -12.60
N HIS A 267 13.34 -9.12 -13.37
CA HIS A 267 14.55 -8.35 -13.11
C HIS A 267 14.27 -6.82 -13.10
N LYS A 268 13.50 -6.34 -14.08
CA LYS A 268 13.03 -4.94 -14.12
C LYS A 268 12.06 -4.62 -12.98
N LYS A 269 11.18 -5.55 -12.58
CA LYS A 269 10.26 -5.38 -11.43
C LYS A 269 11.02 -5.17 -10.12
N LEU A 270 12.18 -5.80 -9.94
CA LEU A 270 13.06 -5.58 -8.78
C LEU A 270 13.72 -4.19 -8.81
N GLY A 271 13.69 -3.48 -9.94
CA GLY A 271 14.24 -2.13 -10.06
C GLY A 271 15.61 -2.04 -10.70
N PHE A 272 16.09 -3.11 -11.33
CA PHE A 272 17.30 -3.05 -12.14
C PHE A 272 17.03 -2.33 -13.47
N THR A 273 17.95 -1.47 -13.88
CA THR A 273 17.83 -0.64 -15.10
C THR A 273 18.34 -1.32 -16.36
N GLN A 274 19.18 -2.35 -16.19
CA GLN A 274 19.72 -3.17 -17.28
C GLN A 274 19.63 -4.64 -16.89
N HIS A 275 19.80 -5.54 -17.85
CA HIS A 275 19.82 -6.97 -17.61
C HIS A 275 21.03 -7.40 -16.79
N TYR A 276 20.90 -8.54 -16.11
CA TYR A 276 22.03 -9.19 -15.47
C TYR A 276 23.17 -9.37 -16.47
N THR A 277 24.35 -8.86 -16.09
CA THR A 277 25.56 -8.94 -16.91
C THR A 277 26.67 -9.51 -16.04
N PRO A 278 27.12 -10.76 -16.28
CA PRO A 278 28.19 -11.36 -15.48
C PRO A 278 29.45 -10.50 -15.61
N VAL A 279 29.95 -9.94 -14.50
CA VAL A 279 31.20 -9.18 -14.51
C VAL A 279 32.34 -10.20 -14.49
N THR A 280 33.01 -10.39 -15.62
CA THR A 280 34.07 -11.40 -15.78
C THR A 280 35.41 -11.01 -15.11
N THR A 281 35.41 -9.99 -14.24
CA THR A 281 36.62 -9.50 -13.56
C THR A 281 36.33 -9.15 -12.10
N SER A 282 37.19 -9.63 -11.20
CA SER A 282 37.14 -9.36 -9.76
C SER A 282 37.06 -7.86 -9.47
N PRO A 283 36.18 -7.38 -8.58
CA PRO A 283 36.21 -5.98 -8.16
C PRO A 283 37.46 -5.72 -7.31
N ALA A 284 38.06 -4.54 -7.50
CA ALA A 284 39.14 -4.05 -6.63
C ALA A 284 38.62 -3.85 -5.18
N PRO A 285 39.48 -4.04 -4.16
CA PRO A 285 39.07 -4.16 -2.75
C PRO A 285 38.38 -2.94 -2.12
N ASP A 286 38.35 -1.75 -2.77
CA ASP A 286 37.82 -0.50 -2.20
C ASP A 286 36.47 -0.02 -2.81
N ALA A 287 35.74 -0.89 -3.52
CA ALA A 287 34.49 -0.50 -4.16
C ALA A 287 33.37 -0.18 -3.14
N THR A 288 33.01 1.10 -3.01
CA THR A 288 31.91 1.54 -2.13
C THR A 288 30.56 1.43 -2.84
N VAL A 289 29.67 0.57 -2.33
CA VAL A 289 28.32 0.34 -2.88
C VAL A 289 27.40 1.54 -2.60
N MET A 290 26.91 2.20 -3.67
CA MET A 290 25.91 3.27 -3.59
C MET A 290 24.56 2.79 -4.15
N ALA A 291 23.51 2.81 -3.33
CA ALA A 291 22.14 2.70 -3.81
C ALA A 291 21.66 4.09 -4.28
N ALA A 292 21.69 4.34 -5.58
CA ALA A 292 21.29 5.63 -6.15
C ALA A 292 19.80 5.61 -6.56
N ASN A 293 18.95 6.26 -5.77
CA ASN A 293 17.62 6.74 -6.15
C ASN A 293 17.42 8.18 -5.65
N THR A 294 18.46 9.01 -5.77
CA THR A 294 18.35 10.45 -5.60
C THR A 294 18.30 11.07 -6.99
N PRO A 295 17.28 11.88 -7.34
CA PRO A 295 17.32 12.63 -8.58
C PRO A 295 18.59 13.49 -8.57
N LYS A 296 19.38 13.42 -9.65
CA LYS A 296 20.42 14.41 -9.91
C LYS A 296 19.70 15.77 -9.98
N MET A 297 20.02 16.68 -9.06
CA MET A 297 19.80 18.10 -9.30
C MET A 297 20.60 18.46 -10.53
N ASP A 298 19.91 18.98 -11.54
CA ASP A 298 20.51 19.52 -12.74
C ASP A 298 21.37 20.73 -12.36
N PRO A 299 22.71 20.73 -12.58
CA PRO A 299 23.53 21.90 -12.37
C PRO A 299 23.36 22.84 -13.59
N GLY A 300 22.14 23.34 -13.75
CA GLY A 300 21.70 24.08 -14.93
C GLY A 300 21.02 25.40 -14.60
N HIS A 301 21.40 26.07 -13.50
CA HIS A 301 21.09 27.48 -13.30
C HIS A 301 22.14 28.14 -12.40
N ALA A 302 23.28 28.49 -12.99
CA ALA A 302 24.14 29.52 -12.43
C ALA A 302 23.54 30.88 -12.82
N PRO A 303 23.35 31.83 -11.88
CA PRO A 303 22.97 33.19 -12.21
C PRO A 303 24.12 33.88 -12.94
N ARG A 304 23.83 34.51 -14.08
CA ARG A 304 24.80 35.34 -14.82
C ARG A 304 25.16 36.57 -13.98
N PRO A 305 26.46 36.91 -13.83
CA PRO A 305 26.87 38.15 -13.18
C PRO A 305 26.87 39.33 -14.17
N GLY A 306 26.24 40.43 -13.75
CA GLY A 306 26.61 41.82 -14.05
C GLY A 306 26.50 42.38 -15.48
N MET A 307 25.47 43.19 -15.71
CA MET A 307 25.59 44.63 -16.03
C MET A 307 24.31 45.35 -15.60
#